data_AF-A0A443SDZ8-F1
#
_entry.id   AF-A0A443SDZ8-F1
#
_cell.length_a   1.000
_cell.length_b   1.000
_cell.length_c   1.000
_cell.angle_alpha   90.00
_cell.angle_beta   90.00
_cell.angle_gamma   90.00
#
_symmetry.space_group_name_H-M   'P 1'
#
loop_
_entity.id
_entity.type
_entity.pdbx_description
1 polymer ?
#
loop_
_entity_poly.entity_id
_entity_poly.type
_entity_poly.pdbx_seq_one_letter_code
_entity_poly.pdbx_strand_id
1 'polypeptide(L)'
;MEMSENTECRICLQSSQLQDLMKPCKCSGSQAYVHRDCLKEWIVLRGFNRCNVCKSEYTGIELRKYPKSFYAWIREGNEGVGAIVVGSLLFGFLFYVLLIGFLQFFTSRGIVANIWRVVLIAMVSYYTFLSLIALILYICNVMLMFYIWKQTHFVIEVLPTPPSSPANESHSEH
;
A
#
# COMPACT_ATOMS: atom_id res chain seq x y z
N MET A 1 1.24 -52.28 1.84
CA MET A 1 1.41 -51.11 2.71
C MET A 1 2.16 -50.08 1.89
N GLU A 2 1.45 -49.11 1.31
CA GLU A 2 2.12 -47.95 0.71
C GLU A 2 2.74 -47.17 1.87
N MET A 3 4.06 -47.22 1.94
CA MET A 3 4.83 -46.49 2.93
C MET A 3 4.76 -45.03 2.50
N SER A 4 3.83 -44.26 3.06
CA SER A 4 3.74 -42.83 2.80
C SER A 4 5.07 -42.21 3.23
N GLU A 5 5.92 -41.85 2.26
CA GLU A 5 7.19 -41.15 2.51
C GLU A 5 6.88 -39.80 3.15
N ASN A 6 6.86 -39.78 4.49
CA ASN A 6 6.62 -38.60 5.27
C ASN A 6 7.90 -37.76 5.24
N THR A 7 7.81 -36.55 4.72
CA THR A 7 8.95 -35.63 4.58
C THR A 7 8.73 -34.41 5.46
N GLU A 8 9.79 -33.77 5.93
CA GLU A 8 9.69 -32.64 6.84
C GLU A 8 9.75 -31.30 6.10
N CYS A 9 8.88 -30.36 6.47
CA CYS A 9 9.00 -28.99 6.01
C CYS A 9 10.18 -28.31 6.70
N ARG A 10 11.16 -27.85 5.91
CA ARG A 10 12.34 -27.15 6.43
C ARG A 10 12.06 -25.85 7.22
N ILE A 11 10.91 -25.21 7.03
CA ILE A 11 10.59 -23.91 7.64
C ILE A 11 9.92 -24.09 9.00
N CYS A 12 8.88 -24.93 9.08
CA CYS A 12 8.14 -25.18 10.31
C CYS A 12 8.54 -26.47 11.04
N LEU A 13 9.41 -27.29 10.46
CA LEU A 13 9.90 -28.55 11.01
C LEU A 13 8.80 -29.58 11.30
N GLN A 14 7.68 -29.48 10.59
CA GLN A 14 6.56 -30.41 10.70
C GLN A 14 6.64 -31.47 9.59
N SER A 15 6.44 -32.73 9.97
CA SER A 15 6.32 -33.85 9.02
C SER A 15 4.99 -33.78 8.30
N SER A 16 5.03 -33.85 6.97
CA SER A 16 3.86 -33.81 6.12
C SER A 16 4.02 -34.78 4.95
N GLN A 17 2.90 -35.13 4.33
CA GLN A 17 2.92 -36.00 3.16
C GLN A 17 3.64 -35.30 2.01
N LEU A 18 4.39 -36.07 1.21
CA LEU A 18 5.16 -35.52 0.08
C LEU A 18 4.30 -34.69 -0.88
N GLN A 19 3.00 -35.03 -1.00
CA GLN A 19 2.03 -34.29 -1.83
C GLN A 19 1.71 -32.88 -1.33
N ASP A 20 1.81 -32.63 -0.02
CA ASP A 20 1.52 -31.34 0.62
C ASP A 20 2.77 -30.43 0.65
N LEU A 21 3.93 -31.00 0.33
CA LEU A 21 5.22 -30.33 0.28
C LEU A 21 5.59 -30.00 -1.16
N MET A 22 6.22 -28.85 -1.37
CA MET A 22 6.80 -28.49 -2.65
C MET A 22 8.31 -28.39 -2.54
N LYS A 23 8.98 -28.65 -3.67
CA LYS A 23 10.41 -28.39 -3.86
C LYS A 23 10.60 -27.10 -4.67
N PRO A 24 10.71 -25.92 -4.03
CA PRO A 24 10.76 -24.66 -4.75
C PRO A 24 12.17 -24.30 -5.21
N CYS A 25 13.21 -25.06 -4.89
CA CYS A 25 14.59 -24.70 -5.22
C CYS A 25 15.45 -25.92 -5.56
N LYS A 26 16.69 -25.67 -6.03
CA LYS A 26 17.64 -26.73 -6.42
C LYS A 26 18.34 -27.42 -5.24
N CYS A 27 17.89 -27.21 -4.00
CA CYS A 27 18.45 -27.92 -2.84
C CYS A 27 18.15 -29.42 -2.94
N SER A 28 19.03 -30.23 -2.33
CA SER A 28 18.93 -31.70 -2.30
C SER A 28 18.75 -32.18 -0.86
N GLY A 29 18.17 -33.39 -0.69
CA GLY A 29 17.87 -33.98 0.62
C GLY A 29 16.61 -33.40 1.28
N SER A 30 16.47 -33.63 2.59
CA SER A 30 15.31 -33.19 3.38
C SER A 30 15.10 -31.67 3.39
N GLN A 31 16.17 -30.88 3.21
CA GLN A 31 16.09 -29.42 3.18
C GLN A 31 15.50 -28.83 1.89
N ALA A 32 15.11 -29.68 0.93
CA ALA A 32 14.52 -29.25 -0.33
C ALA A 32 13.01 -28.97 -0.23
N TYR A 33 12.32 -29.50 0.80
CA TYR A 33 10.87 -29.55 0.89
C TYR A 33 10.31 -28.50 1.85
N VAL A 34 9.28 -27.77 1.41
CA VAL A 34 8.59 -26.76 2.21
C VAL A 34 7.08 -26.72 1.90
N HIS A 35 6.26 -26.33 2.87
CA HIS A 35 4.86 -26.01 2.61
C HIS A 35 4.74 -24.72 1.79
N ARG A 36 3.68 -24.64 0.97
CA ARG A 36 3.35 -23.43 0.19
C ARG A 36 3.15 -22.21 1.08
N ASP A 37 2.38 -22.38 2.16
CA ASP A 37 2.09 -21.29 3.10
C ASP A 37 3.33 -20.84 3.87
N CYS A 38 4.16 -21.80 4.34
CA CYS A 38 5.42 -21.48 4.99
C CYS A 38 6.38 -20.74 4.05
N LEU A 39 6.45 -21.13 2.77
CA LEU A 39 7.27 -20.44 1.78
C LEU A 39 6.75 -19.02 1.50
N LYS A 40 5.43 -18.87 1.42
CA LYS A 40 4.78 -17.56 1.25
C LYS A 40 5.12 -16.62 2.39
N GLU A 41 4.91 -17.05 3.62
CA GLU A 41 5.22 -16.26 4.81
C GLU A 41 6.72 -15.95 4.90
N TRP A 42 7.58 -16.92 4.58
CA TRP A 42 9.02 -16.71 4.54
C TRP A 42 9.44 -15.63 3.53
N ILE A 43 8.87 -15.63 2.32
CA ILE A 43 9.16 -14.62 1.30
C ILE A 43 8.63 -13.25 1.72
N VAL A 44 7.43 -13.19 2.32
CA VAL A 44 6.85 -11.94 2.84
C VAL A 44 7.73 -11.36 3.95
N LEU A 45 8.22 -12.19 4.88
CA LEU A 45 9.09 -11.76 5.98
C LEU A 45 10.49 -11.37 5.52
N ARG A 46 11.08 -12.10 4.57
CA ARG A 46 12.46 -11.86 4.10
C ARG A 46 12.56 -10.84 2.99
N GLY A 47 11.51 -10.66 2.18
CA GLY A 47 11.49 -9.73 1.05
C GLY A 47 12.23 -10.20 -0.22
N PHE A 48 12.68 -11.45 -0.30
CA PHE A 48 13.42 -11.98 -1.45
C PHE A 48 12.88 -13.34 -1.93
N ASN A 49 12.91 -13.56 -3.24
CA ASN A 49 12.40 -14.76 -3.93
C ASN A 49 13.46 -15.84 -4.19
N ARG A 50 14.54 -15.82 -3.41
CA ARG A 50 15.72 -16.69 -3.60
C ARG A 50 15.97 -17.54 -2.38
N CYS A 51 16.36 -18.78 -2.62
CA CYS A 51 16.81 -19.65 -1.54
C CYS A 51 18.09 -19.07 -0.90
N ASN A 52 18.15 -19.00 0.42
CA ASN A 52 19.34 -18.53 1.15
C ASN A 52 20.52 -19.50 1.05
N VAL A 53 20.28 -20.79 0.79
CA VAL A 53 21.30 -21.86 0.69
C VAL A 53 21.86 -21.92 -0.73
N CYS A 54 21.05 -22.31 -1.70
CA CYS A 54 21.51 -22.53 -3.08
C CYS A 54 21.45 -21.28 -3.99
N LYS A 55 20.92 -20.16 -3.48
CA LYS A 55 20.79 -18.87 -4.19
C LYS A 55 19.95 -18.90 -5.48
N SER A 56 19.35 -20.03 -5.84
CA SER A 56 18.40 -20.13 -6.95
C SER A 56 17.09 -19.42 -6.61
N GLU A 57 16.44 -18.85 -7.62
CA GLU A 57 15.07 -18.36 -7.48
C GLU A 57 14.10 -19.51 -7.21
N TYR A 58 13.03 -19.21 -6.49
CA TYR A 58 12.00 -20.18 -6.19
C TYR A 58 11.14 -20.47 -7.42
N THR A 59 10.94 -21.75 -7.75
CA THR A 59 10.13 -22.22 -8.89
C THR A 59 8.71 -22.59 -8.46
N GLY A 60 7.73 -22.42 -9.34
CA GLY A 60 6.33 -22.80 -9.09
C GLY A 60 5.52 -21.77 -8.29
N ILE A 61 6.05 -20.55 -8.16
CA ILE A 61 5.39 -19.42 -7.52
C ILE A 61 5.56 -18.15 -8.36
N GLU A 62 4.50 -17.37 -8.50
CA GLU A 62 4.56 -16.02 -9.05
C GLU A 62 4.35 -15.00 -7.93
N LEU A 63 5.18 -13.97 -7.93
CA LEU A 63 5.09 -12.87 -6.97
C LEU A 63 4.36 -11.70 -7.61
N ARG A 64 3.15 -11.42 -7.13
CA ARG A 64 2.39 -10.26 -7.57
C ARG A 64 2.40 -9.20 -6.48
N LYS A 65 2.97 -8.04 -6.82
CA LYS A 65 2.97 -6.86 -5.96
C LYS A 65 1.76 -6.01 -6.30
N TYR A 66 0.84 -5.86 -5.35
CA TYR A 66 -0.32 -5.00 -5.53
C TYR A 66 -0.17 -3.72 -4.71
N PRO A 67 -0.43 -2.54 -5.30
CA PRO A 67 -0.46 -1.30 -4.55
C PRO A 67 -1.65 -1.32 -3.58
N LYS A 68 -1.40 -1.06 -2.29
CA LYS A 68 -2.48 -0.84 -1.31
C LYS A 68 -3.29 0.42 -1.68
N SER A 69 -4.59 0.37 -1.41
CA SER A 69 -5.51 1.49 -1.69
C SER A 69 -5.35 2.63 -0.69
N PHE A 70 -5.84 3.81 -1.05
CA PHE A 70 -5.87 4.97 -0.14
C PHE A 70 -6.64 4.69 1.16
N TYR A 71 -7.70 3.89 1.09
CA TYR A 71 -8.46 3.49 2.28
C TYR A 71 -7.62 2.63 3.24
N ALA A 72 -6.73 1.78 2.71
CA ALA A 72 -5.81 1.00 3.54
C ALA A 72 -4.80 1.90 4.27
N TRP A 73 -4.32 2.97 3.61
CA TRP A 73 -3.43 3.96 4.25
C TRP A 73 -4.10 4.64 5.45
N ILE A 74 -5.37 5.03 5.31
CA ILE A 74 -6.16 5.65 6.39
C ILE A 74 -6.45 4.64 7.52
N ARG A 75 -6.75 3.38 7.17
CA ARG A 75 -7.19 2.37 8.13
C ARG A 75 -6.03 1.77 8.94
N GLU A 76 -4.88 1.57 8.29
CA GLU A 76 -3.74 0.91 8.91
C GLU A 76 -2.82 1.87 9.67
N GLY A 77 -2.85 3.18 9.34
CA GLY A 77 -1.97 4.18 9.94
C GLY A 77 -2.71 5.23 10.77
N ASN A 78 -2.26 5.46 12.01
CA ASN A 78 -2.70 6.60 12.83
C ASN A 78 -2.39 7.95 12.12
N GLU A 79 -1.37 7.98 11.26
CA GLU A 79 -0.98 9.14 10.45
C GLU A 79 -2.07 9.53 9.43
N GLY A 80 -2.77 8.57 8.83
CA GLY A 80 -3.82 8.83 7.85
C GLY A 80 -5.08 9.45 8.47
N VAL A 81 -5.47 8.99 9.67
CA VAL A 81 -6.60 9.57 10.43
C VAL A 81 -6.26 10.99 10.87
N GLY A 82 -5.06 11.22 11.40
CA GLY A 82 -4.58 12.56 11.75
C GLY A 82 -4.64 13.51 10.55
N ALA A 83 -4.29 13.01 9.36
CA ALA A 83 -4.35 13.81 8.14
C ALA A 83 -5.78 14.25 7.75
N ILE A 84 -6.79 13.41 7.99
CA ILE A 84 -8.19 13.78 7.71
C ILE A 84 -8.68 14.83 8.71
N VAL A 85 -8.35 14.67 9.99
CA VAL A 85 -8.77 15.60 11.04
C VAL A 85 -8.19 16.98 10.78
N VAL A 86 -6.89 17.08 10.53
CA VAL A 86 -6.22 18.36 10.24
C VAL A 86 -6.75 18.96 8.93
N GLY A 87 -6.96 18.13 7.90
CA GLY A 87 -7.58 18.59 6.65
C GLY A 87 -8.99 19.17 6.85
N SER A 88 -9.80 18.52 7.69
CA SER A 88 -11.16 18.98 8.03
C SER A 88 -11.14 20.31 8.77
N LEU A 89 -10.17 20.51 9.69
CA LEU A 89 -10.00 21.77 10.41
C LEU A 89 -9.58 22.92 9.47
N LEU A 90 -8.64 22.67 8.55
CA LEU A 90 -8.19 23.67 7.56
C LEU A 90 -9.32 24.05 6.60
N PHE A 91 -10.09 23.08 6.14
CA PHE A 91 -11.26 23.33 5.30
C PHE A 91 -12.35 24.12 6.06
N GLY A 92 -12.61 23.79 7.32
CA GLY A 92 -13.51 24.53 8.18
C GLY A 92 -13.06 25.99 8.39
N PHE A 93 -11.76 26.21 8.57
CA PHE A 93 -11.19 27.56 8.68
C PHE A 93 -11.37 28.37 7.38
N LEU A 94 -11.09 27.78 6.22
CA LEU A 94 -11.34 28.40 4.91
C LEU A 94 -12.82 28.81 4.78
N PHE A 95 -13.74 27.90 5.11
CA PHE A 95 -15.18 28.17 5.05
C PHE A 95 -15.59 29.31 6.00
N TYR A 96 -15.03 29.34 7.21
CA TYR A 96 -15.28 30.41 8.19
C TYR A 96 -14.82 31.78 7.68
N VAL A 97 -13.63 31.89 7.09
CA VAL A 97 -13.12 33.16 6.53
C VAL A 97 -13.99 33.61 5.34
N LEU A 98 -14.43 32.68 4.49
CA LEU A 98 -15.36 32.99 3.38
C LEU A 98 -16.72 33.47 3.91
N LEU A 99 -17.23 32.84 4.97
CA LEU A 99 -18.49 33.25 5.62
C LEU A 99 -18.38 34.65 6.21
N ILE A 100 -17.29 34.97 6.94
CA ILE A 100 -17.04 36.33 7.44
C ILE A 100 -16.96 37.31 6.27
N GLY A 101 -16.25 36.97 5.20
CA GLY A 101 -16.14 37.80 4.02
C GLY A 101 -17.51 38.14 3.39
N PHE A 102 -18.37 37.12 3.30
CA PHE A 102 -19.74 37.28 2.83
C PHE A 102 -20.54 38.19 3.75
N LEU A 103 -20.59 37.89 5.06
CA LEU A 103 -21.32 38.70 6.05
C LEU A 103 -20.83 40.16 6.09
N GLN A 104 -19.52 40.38 5.96
CA GLN A 104 -18.90 41.70 5.90
C GLN A 104 -19.34 42.47 4.65
N PHE A 105 -19.44 41.78 3.51
CA PHE A 105 -19.89 42.41 2.27
C PHE A 105 -21.35 42.90 2.34
N PHE A 106 -22.22 42.15 3.02
CA PHE A 106 -23.62 42.55 3.24
C PHE A 106 -23.74 43.66 4.27
N THR A 107 -23.11 43.50 5.45
CA THR A 107 -23.22 44.48 6.56
C THR A 107 -22.58 45.82 6.22
N SER A 108 -21.50 45.83 5.43
CA SER A 108 -20.82 47.07 5.03
C SER A 108 -21.60 47.91 4.03
N ARG A 109 -22.64 47.36 3.37
CA ARG A 109 -23.55 48.14 2.51
C ARG A 109 -24.51 48.97 3.38
N GLY A 110 -24.07 50.15 3.80
CA GLY A 110 -24.93 51.15 4.44
C GLY A 110 -24.49 51.64 5.82
N ILE A 111 -23.47 51.02 6.43
CA ILE A 111 -22.99 51.39 7.78
C ILE A 111 -21.58 52.01 7.74
N VAL A 112 -20.71 51.51 6.87
CA VAL A 112 -19.27 51.82 6.89
C VAL A 112 -18.90 52.73 5.71
N ALA A 113 -18.03 53.72 5.94
CA ALA A 113 -17.53 54.58 4.86
C ALA A 113 -16.77 53.77 3.78
N ASN A 114 -16.86 54.22 2.53
CA ASN A 114 -16.35 53.50 1.36
C ASN A 114 -14.87 53.10 1.48
N ILE A 115 -14.03 53.96 2.08
CA ILE A 115 -12.58 53.68 2.22
C ILE A 115 -12.30 52.50 3.16
N TRP A 116 -12.98 52.46 4.30
CA TRP A 116 -12.85 51.38 5.28
C TRP A 116 -13.42 50.07 4.75
N ARG A 117 -14.48 50.14 3.94
CA ARG A 117 -15.06 48.96 3.28
C ARG A 117 -14.06 48.29 2.32
N VAL A 118 -13.34 49.07 1.51
CA VAL A 118 -12.29 48.55 0.61
C VAL A 118 -11.16 47.90 1.41
N VAL A 119 -10.70 48.54 2.49
CA VAL A 119 -9.66 47.98 3.37
C VAL A 119 -10.08 46.64 3.97
N LEU A 120 -11.32 46.53 4.46
CA LEU A 120 -11.84 45.29 5.05
C LEU A 120 -11.96 44.16 4.01
N ILE A 121 -12.41 44.47 2.79
CA ILE A 121 -12.48 43.50 1.69
C ILE A 121 -11.07 43.03 1.29
N ALA A 122 -10.10 43.95 1.20
CA ALA A 122 -8.72 43.62 0.89
C ALA A 122 -8.12 42.67 1.95
N MET A 123 -8.35 42.95 3.23
CA MET A 123 -7.90 42.07 4.33
C MET A 123 -8.51 40.67 4.23
N VAL A 124 -9.83 40.56 4.06
CA VAL A 124 -10.51 39.26 3.88
C VAL A 124 -9.93 38.52 2.68
N SER A 125 -9.77 39.19 1.54
CA SER A 125 -9.22 38.57 0.32
C SER A 125 -7.81 38.01 0.55
N TYR A 126 -6.97 38.75 1.27
CA TYR A 126 -5.63 38.31 1.64
C TYR A 126 -5.66 37.05 2.52
N TYR A 127 -6.48 37.02 3.58
CA TYR A 127 -6.59 35.84 4.45
C TYR A 127 -7.19 34.63 3.73
N THR A 128 -8.18 34.83 2.85
CA THR A 128 -8.71 33.73 2.03
C THR A 128 -7.63 33.14 1.14
N PHE A 129 -6.83 33.97 0.48
CA PHE A 129 -5.74 33.52 -0.37
C PHE A 129 -4.68 32.72 0.40
N LEU A 130 -4.26 33.22 1.56
CA LEU A 130 -3.33 32.49 2.44
C LEU A 130 -3.90 31.14 2.89
N SER A 131 -5.18 31.09 3.29
CA SER A 131 -5.82 29.85 3.72
C SER A 131 -5.95 28.82 2.59
N LEU A 132 -6.18 29.28 1.35
CA LEU A 132 -6.18 28.41 0.16
C LEU A 132 -4.80 27.84 -0.13
N ILE A 133 -3.74 28.68 -0.08
CA ILE A 133 -2.37 28.20 -0.25
C ILE A 133 -2.03 27.16 0.83
N ALA A 134 -2.35 27.44 2.09
CA ALA A 134 -2.11 26.51 3.18
C ALA A 134 -2.83 25.16 2.97
N LEU A 135 -4.09 25.19 2.52
CA LEU A 135 -4.85 23.98 2.19
C LEU A 135 -4.21 23.19 1.04
N ILE A 136 -3.76 23.87 -0.03
CA ILE A 136 -3.09 23.22 -1.17
C ILE A 136 -1.78 22.57 -0.74
N LEU A 137 -0.93 23.29 -0.01
CA LEU A 137 0.34 22.76 0.50
C LEU A 137 0.11 21.55 1.41
N TYR A 138 -0.92 21.61 2.24
CA TYR A 138 -1.33 20.51 3.09
C TYR A 138 -1.75 19.28 2.30
N ILE A 139 -2.62 19.45 1.29
CA ILE A 139 -3.04 18.35 0.40
C ILE A 139 -1.82 17.75 -0.32
N CYS A 140 -0.90 18.58 -0.83
CA CYS A 140 0.33 18.09 -1.46
C CYS A 140 1.20 17.29 -0.49
N ASN A 141 1.32 17.73 0.76
CA ASN A 141 2.08 17.00 1.80
C ASN A 141 1.43 15.63 2.09
N VAL A 142 0.11 15.59 2.23
CA VAL A 142 -0.64 14.34 2.41
C VAL A 142 -0.48 13.40 1.22
N MET A 143 -0.55 13.93 -0.01
CA MET A 143 -0.31 13.15 -1.23
C MET A 143 1.12 12.60 -1.30
N LEU A 144 2.12 13.38 -0.86
CA LEU A 144 3.50 12.94 -0.77
C LEU A 144 3.66 11.81 0.26
N MET A 145 3.06 11.95 1.44
CA MET A 145 3.07 10.91 2.47
C MET A 145 2.41 9.64 1.97
N PHE A 146 1.26 9.76 1.30
CA PHE A 146 0.60 8.62 0.65
C PHE A 146 1.50 7.98 -0.42
N TYR A 147 2.20 8.77 -1.23
CA TYR A 147 3.12 8.27 -2.25
C TYR A 147 4.28 7.48 -1.63
N ILE A 148 4.91 8.01 -0.57
CA ILE A 148 6.00 7.33 0.16
C ILE A 148 5.48 6.06 0.84
N TRP A 149 4.33 6.12 1.49
CA TRP A 149 3.71 4.97 2.14
C TRP A 149 3.37 3.85 1.14
N LYS A 150 2.85 4.22 -0.02
CA LYS A 150 2.51 3.27 -1.10
C LYS A 150 3.74 2.49 -1.59
N GLN A 151 4.94 3.09 -1.55
CA GLN A 151 6.17 2.40 -1.93
C GLN A 151 6.70 1.47 -0.84
N THR A 152 6.43 1.77 0.43
CA THR A 152 6.94 0.98 1.57
C THR A 152 6.01 -0.17 1.97
N HIS A 153 4.71 -0.05 1.73
CA HIS A 153 3.70 -1.02 2.14
C HIS A 153 3.05 -1.71 0.92
N PHE A 154 3.80 -2.59 0.25
CA PHE A 154 3.28 -3.46 -0.80
C PHE A 154 2.90 -4.83 -0.23
N VAL A 155 1.75 -5.36 -0.64
CA VAL A 155 1.36 -6.74 -0.31
C VAL A 155 1.99 -7.66 -1.36
N ILE A 156 2.77 -8.63 -0.90
CA ILE A 156 3.28 -9.71 -1.75
C ILE A 156 2.28 -10.85 -1.69
N GLU A 157 1.59 -11.10 -2.80
CA GLU A 157 0.82 -12.32 -2.98
C GLU A 157 1.64 -13.35 -3.75
N VAL A 158 1.63 -14.59 -3.25
CA VAL A 158 2.29 -15.74 -3.88
C VAL A 158 1.21 -16.55 -4.57
N LEU A 159 1.12 -16.44 -5.90
CA LEU A 159 0.18 -17.21 -6.70
C LEU A 159 0.83 -18.52 -7.14
N PRO A 160 0.12 -19.66 -7.09
CA PRO A 160 0.60 -20.88 -7.73
C PRO A 160 0.68 -20.65 -9.25
N THR A 161 1.79 -21.02 -9.88
CA THR A 161 1.87 -21.02 -11.35
C THR A 161 0.77 -21.94 -11.90
N PRO A 162 -0.03 -21.50 -12.89
CA PRO A 162 -0.99 -22.38 -13.52
C PRO A 162 -0.24 -23.60 -14.09
N PRO A 163 -0.81 -24.82 -13.99
CA PRO A 163 -0.20 -25.98 -14.61
C PRO A 163 -0.02 -25.69 -16.10
N SER A 164 1.24 -25.71 -16.56
CA SER A 164 1.54 -25.64 -17.98
C SER A 164 0.79 -26.79 -18.66
N SER A 165 -0.18 -26.45 -19.50
CA SER A 165 -0.87 -27.42 -20.35
C SER A 165 0.17 -28.27 -21.10
N PRO A 166 0.01 -29.60 -21.18
CA PRO A 166 0.95 -30.45 -21.92
C PRO A 166 0.71 -30.20 -23.41
N ALA A 167 1.61 -29.46 -24.07
CA ALA A 167 1.58 -29.27 -25.52
C ALA A 167 3.00 -29.18 -26.08
N ASN A 168 3.70 -30.32 -26.07
CA ASN A 168 4.38 -30.94 -27.23
C ASN A 168 5.49 -31.86 -26.73
N GLU A 169 5.11 -33.08 -26.36
CA GLU A 169 5.94 -34.24 -26.67
C GLU A 169 5.85 -34.45 -28.19
N SER A 170 6.70 -33.76 -28.96
CA SER A 170 7.05 -34.23 -30.30
C SER A 170 8.32 -35.06 -30.16
N HIS A 171 8.11 -36.37 -30.11
CA HIS A 171 9.07 -37.43 -30.38
C HIS A 171 10.29 -36.97 -31.20
N SER A 172 11.47 -37.09 -30.59
CA SER A 172 12.69 -37.43 -31.32
C SER A 172 12.77 -38.95 -31.37
N GLU A 173 12.54 -39.58 -32.51
CA GLU A 173 13.03 -40.93 -32.89
C GLU A 173 12.54 -41.29 -34.30
N HIS A 174 13.32 -40.92 -35.32
CA HIS A 174 13.85 -41.76 -36.41
C HIS A 174 14.42 -40.91 -37.56
#